data_AF-A0A529Q6U6-F1
#
_entry.id   AF-A0A529Q6U6-F1
#
_cell.length_a   1.000
_cell.length_b   1.000
_cell.length_c   1.000
_cell.angle_alpha   90.00
_cell.angle_beta   90.00
_cell.angle_gamma   90.00
#
_symmetry.space_group_name_H-M   'P 1'
#
loop_
_entity.id
_entity.type
_entity.pdbx_description
1 polymer ?
#
loop_
_entity_poly.entity_id
_entity_poly.type
_entity_poly.pdbx_seq_one_letter_code
_entity_poly.pdbx_strand_id
1 'polypeptide(L)'
;SYTGGTRILGGTLEAEGGNAIGDQSAVIAQAGVFRVLDNETIGTLSGDAGTVELVGDLTTSTNFANTIALFYGGISGTGGFVKNGAYRQVLAGNNSYQGATQILGGTLYAVGSGIDSIPDASAVTVAAGATLSLARPSISSGITGINSDDETIGSLSGAGNVALGDRKL
;
A
#
# COMPACT_ATOMS: atom_id res chain seq x y z
N SER A 1 0.61 -21.20 -15.14
CA SER A 1 0.77 -20.01 -14.30
C SER A 1 -0.60 -19.49 -13.91
N TYR A 2 -0.84 -19.28 -12.63
CA TYR A 2 -2.08 -18.67 -12.13
C TYR A 2 -2.04 -17.17 -12.40
N THR A 3 -3.10 -16.61 -12.98
CA THR A 3 -3.23 -15.18 -13.29
C THR A 3 -4.52 -14.57 -12.72
N GLY A 4 -5.24 -15.34 -11.89
CA GLY A 4 -6.45 -14.87 -11.21
C GLY A 4 -6.10 -13.98 -10.02
N GLY A 5 -7.13 -13.36 -9.42
CA GLY A 5 -6.98 -12.65 -8.15
C GLY A 5 -7.18 -13.58 -6.95
N THR A 6 -6.32 -13.44 -5.95
CA THR A 6 -6.35 -14.19 -4.70
C THR A 6 -7.21 -13.45 -3.67
N ARG A 7 -8.28 -14.09 -3.18
CA ARG A 7 -9.17 -13.54 -2.15
C ARG A 7 -8.96 -14.28 -0.84
N ILE A 8 -8.58 -13.55 0.21
CA ILE A 8 -8.36 -14.09 1.55
C ILE A 8 -9.57 -13.70 2.41
N LEU A 9 -10.52 -14.63 2.49
CA LEU A 9 -11.79 -14.44 3.20
C LEU A 9 -11.67 -14.69 4.72
N GLY A 10 -10.55 -15.25 5.17
CA GLY A 10 -10.28 -15.60 6.55
C GLY A 10 -9.02 -16.46 6.65
N GLY A 11 -8.59 -16.76 7.88
CA GLY A 11 -7.35 -17.50 8.14
C GLY A 11 -6.10 -16.71 7.75
N THR A 12 -4.98 -17.41 7.53
CA THR A 12 -3.74 -16.83 7.05
C THR A 12 -3.30 -17.50 5.76
N LEU A 13 -2.96 -16.69 4.76
CA LEU A 13 -2.22 -17.11 3.58
C LEU A 13 -0.77 -16.68 3.73
N GLU A 14 0.15 -17.63 3.71
CA GLU A 14 1.60 -17.38 3.77
C GLU A 14 2.18 -17.39 2.35
N ALA A 15 2.92 -16.34 2.01
CA ALA A 15 3.72 -16.22 0.81
C ALA A 15 5.21 -16.37 1.16
N GLU A 16 5.87 -17.35 0.56
CA GLU A 16 7.28 -17.70 0.79
C GLU A 16 7.98 -17.89 -0.57
N GLY A 17 9.28 -17.61 -0.64
CA GLY A 17 10.10 -17.79 -1.85
C GLY A 17 9.92 -16.72 -2.95
N GLY A 18 9.13 -15.68 -2.68
CA GLY A 18 9.02 -14.45 -3.45
C GLY A 18 8.33 -14.52 -4.82
N ASN A 19 7.67 -15.65 -5.10
CA ASN A 19 6.80 -15.83 -6.28
C ASN A 19 5.57 -16.68 -5.90
N ALA A 20 5.15 -16.62 -4.64
CA ALA A 20 4.03 -17.43 -4.15
C ALA A 20 2.71 -16.99 -4.82
N ILE A 21 2.61 -15.71 -5.16
CA ILE A 21 1.51 -15.11 -5.92
C ILE A 21 2.09 -14.57 -7.23
N GLY A 22 1.30 -14.58 -8.30
CA GLY A 22 1.78 -14.01 -9.57
C GLY A 22 2.01 -12.50 -9.45
N ASP A 23 3.10 -12.00 -10.03
CA ASP A 23 3.49 -10.58 -9.99
C ASP A 23 2.43 -9.59 -10.49
N GLN A 24 1.45 -10.06 -11.27
CA GLN A 24 0.33 -9.25 -11.76
C GLN A 24 -1.02 -9.63 -11.15
N SER A 25 -1.04 -10.61 -10.25
CA SER A 25 -2.25 -11.07 -9.57
C SER A 25 -2.65 -10.11 -8.47
N ALA A 26 -3.93 -9.75 -8.43
CA ALA A 26 -4.49 -8.98 -7.33
C ALA A 26 -4.56 -9.85 -6.06
N VAL A 27 -4.21 -9.27 -4.92
CA VAL A 27 -4.51 -9.82 -3.59
C VAL A 27 -5.61 -8.96 -2.95
N ILE A 28 -6.67 -9.64 -2.50
CA ILE A 28 -7.81 -9.04 -1.80
C ILE A 28 -7.89 -9.65 -0.41
N ALA A 29 -7.34 -8.96 0.59
CA ALA A 29 -7.40 -9.37 2.00
C ALA A 29 -8.69 -8.84 2.64
N GLN A 30 -9.74 -9.64 2.63
CA GLN A 30 -11.07 -9.23 3.08
C GLN A 30 -11.26 -9.37 4.59
N ALA A 31 -10.87 -10.51 5.17
CA ALA A 31 -10.93 -10.70 6.62
C ALA A 31 -9.83 -11.62 7.17
N GLY A 32 -8.95 -12.13 6.30
CA GLY A 32 -7.79 -12.92 6.72
C GLY A 32 -6.50 -12.12 6.72
N VAL A 33 -5.42 -12.82 7.03
CA VAL A 33 -4.05 -12.29 7.08
C VAL A 33 -3.32 -12.71 5.80
N PHE A 34 -2.71 -11.76 5.11
CA PHE A 34 -1.68 -12.04 4.13
C PHE A 34 -0.30 -11.91 4.78
N ARG A 35 0.39 -13.02 5.01
CA ARG A 35 1.71 -13.04 5.63
C ARG A 35 2.79 -13.23 4.56
N VAL A 36 3.71 -12.28 4.47
CA VAL A 36 4.79 -12.23 3.49
C VAL A 36 6.09 -12.60 4.21
N LEU A 37 6.55 -13.85 4.04
CA LEU A 37 7.73 -14.38 4.72
C LEU A 37 9.03 -13.95 4.05
N ASP A 38 9.07 -13.97 2.72
CA ASP A 38 10.15 -13.45 1.87
C ASP A 38 9.63 -12.31 0.99
N ASN A 39 10.54 -11.55 0.37
CA ASN A 39 10.16 -10.47 -0.54
C ASN A 39 9.23 -10.98 -1.65
N GLU A 40 8.02 -10.45 -1.75
CA GLU A 40 6.98 -10.92 -2.67
C GLU A 40 6.52 -9.79 -3.59
N THR A 41 6.28 -10.10 -4.87
CA THR A 41 5.68 -9.17 -5.82
C THR A 41 4.26 -9.61 -6.17
N ILE A 42 3.30 -8.69 -6.08
CA ILE A 42 1.92 -8.90 -6.49
C ILE A 42 1.44 -7.76 -7.40
N GLY A 43 0.32 -7.94 -8.07
CA GLY A 43 -0.24 -6.91 -8.94
C GLY A 43 -0.79 -5.71 -8.15
N THR A 44 -1.73 -5.97 -7.25
CA THR A 44 -2.39 -4.95 -6.43
C THR A 44 -2.75 -5.49 -5.05
N LEU A 45 -2.73 -4.64 -4.03
CA LEU A 45 -3.27 -4.95 -2.69
C LEU A 45 -4.57 -4.17 -2.44
N SER A 46 -5.63 -4.88 -2.11
CA SER A 46 -6.91 -4.29 -1.69
C SER A 46 -7.57 -5.10 -0.58
N GLY A 47 -8.56 -4.52 0.11
CA GLY A 47 -9.18 -5.15 1.26
C GLY A 47 -9.85 -4.17 2.20
N ASP A 48 -10.86 -4.64 2.94
CA ASP A 48 -11.68 -3.87 3.87
C ASP A 48 -11.38 -4.17 5.34
N ALA A 49 -11.16 -5.43 5.72
CA ALA A 49 -10.86 -5.79 7.12
C ALA A 49 -9.69 -6.78 7.29
N GLY A 50 -9.15 -7.35 6.22
CA GLY A 50 -7.97 -8.22 6.30
C GLY A 50 -6.69 -7.43 6.59
N THR A 51 -5.67 -8.10 7.10
CA THR A 51 -4.38 -7.47 7.47
C THR A 51 -3.23 -8.03 6.63
N VAL A 52 -2.11 -7.32 6.64
CA VAL A 52 -0.85 -7.80 6.06
C VAL A 52 0.23 -7.86 7.16
N GLU A 53 0.99 -8.94 7.17
CA GLU A 53 2.17 -9.12 8.04
C GLU A 53 3.42 -9.29 7.17
N LEU A 54 4.35 -8.34 7.29
CA LEU A 54 5.56 -8.25 6.49
C LEU A 54 6.77 -8.74 7.30
N VAL A 55 7.26 -9.94 7.00
CA VAL A 55 8.63 -10.34 7.38
C VAL A 55 9.60 -9.89 6.30
N GLY A 56 9.27 -10.18 5.03
CA GLY A 56 9.90 -9.62 3.83
C GLY A 56 9.15 -8.41 3.28
N ASP A 57 9.75 -7.74 2.29
CA ASP A 57 9.16 -6.59 1.62
C ASP A 57 8.01 -7.01 0.70
N LEU A 58 6.90 -6.27 0.72
CA LEU A 58 5.83 -6.45 -0.25
C LEU A 58 5.95 -5.42 -1.37
N THR A 59 6.18 -5.89 -2.59
CA THR A 59 6.09 -5.07 -3.79
C THR A 59 4.73 -5.23 -4.45
N THR A 60 4.08 -4.11 -4.72
CA THR A 60 2.85 -4.05 -5.48
C THR A 60 3.13 -3.38 -6.83
N SER A 61 2.87 -4.08 -7.94
CA SER A 61 3.34 -3.68 -9.27
C SER A 61 2.32 -4.00 -10.35
N THR A 62 1.67 -2.97 -10.88
CA THR A 62 0.91 -3.11 -12.12
C THR A 62 0.92 -1.81 -12.93
N ASN A 63 0.91 -1.96 -14.25
CA ASN A 63 0.89 -0.82 -15.18
C ASN A 63 -0.52 -0.42 -15.62
N PHE A 64 -1.56 -0.94 -14.97
CA PHE A 64 -2.93 -0.51 -15.20
C PHE A 64 -3.20 0.85 -14.55
N ALA A 65 -2.83 1.93 -15.26
CA ALA A 65 -2.88 3.32 -14.75
C ALA A 65 -4.27 3.77 -14.24
N ASN A 66 -5.35 3.22 -14.80
CA ASN A 66 -6.71 3.56 -14.40
C ASN A 66 -7.19 2.80 -13.15
N THR A 67 -6.40 1.86 -12.63
CA THR A 67 -6.73 1.07 -11.45
C THR A 67 -6.46 1.87 -10.17
N ILE A 68 -7.41 1.78 -9.23
CA ILE A 68 -7.22 2.19 -7.85
C ILE A 68 -7.41 0.98 -6.93
N ALA A 69 -6.39 0.67 -6.14
CA ALA A 69 -6.42 -0.41 -5.16
C ALA A 69 -6.52 0.19 -3.76
N LEU A 70 -7.61 -0.11 -3.06
CA LEU A 70 -7.91 0.46 -1.75
C LEU A 70 -7.75 -0.61 -0.68
N PHE A 71 -6.91 -0.32 0.31
CA PHE A 71 -6.64 -1.19 1.45
C PHE A 71 -6.88 -0.45 2.77
N TYR A 72 -7.88 -0.93 3.52
CA TYR A 72 -8.24 -0.43 4.85
C TYR A 72 -7.56 -1.19 5.99
N GLY A 73 -6.97 -2.34 5.68
CA GLY A 73 -6.28 -3.16 6.67
C GLY A 73 -5.00 -2.52 7.17
N GLY A 74 -4.60 -2.89 8.37
CA GLY A 74 -3.27 -2.60 8.89
C GLY A 74 -2.21 -3.50 8.26
N ILE A 75 -1.05 -2.92 7.97
CA ILE A 75 0.18 -3.58 7.56
C ILE A 75 1.15 -3.48 8.73
N SER A 76 1.69 -4.60 9.19
CA SER A 76 2.62 -4.67 10.32
C SER A 76 3.85 -5.53 9.99
N GLY A 77 4.85 -5.55 10.86
CA GLY A 77 6.02 -6.43 10.73
C GLY A 77 7.35 -5.70 10.57
N THR A 78 8.38 -6.42 10.14
CA THR A 78 9.75 -5.90 9.96
C THR A 78 10.05 -5.47 8.53
N GLY A 79 9.34 -6.02 7.55
CA GLY A 79 9.51 -5.69 6.14
C GLY A 79 8.99 -4.31 5.76
N GLY A 80 9.26 -3.90 4.52
CA GLY A 80 8.85 -2.63 3.92
C GLY A 80 7.75 -2.78 2.87
N PHE A 81 7.24 -1.64 2.43
CA PHE A 81 6.21 -1.56 1.39
C PHE A 81 6.76 -0.86 0.16
N VAL A 82 6.66 -1.52 -1.01
CA VAL A 82 7.12 -0.98 -2.28
C VAL A 82 5.94 -0.83 -3.23
N LYS A 83 5.65 0.41 -3.61
CA LYS A 83 4.66 0.76 -4.63
C LYS A 83 5.36 0.98 -5.97
N ASN A 84 5.08 0.12 -6.94
CA ASN A 84 5.59 0.20 -8.30
C ASN A 84 4.46 0.23 -9.34
N GLY A 85 4.79 0.58 -10.59
CA GLY A 85 3.85 0.63 -11.70
C GLY A 85 2.91 1.84 -11.70
N ALA A 86 2.22 2.07 -12.81
CA ALA A 86 1.46 3.30 -13.07
C ALA A 86 0.16 3.47 -12.26
N TYR A 87 -0.32 2.43 -11.58
CA TYR A 87 -1.60 2.47 -10.86
C TYR A 87 -1.57 3.30 -9.57
N ARG A 88 -2.75 3.49 -8.97
CA ARG A 88 -2.94 4.19 -7.70
C ARG A 88 -3.18 3.20 -6.55
N GLN A 89 -2.32 3.23 -5.54
CA GLN A 89 -2.53 2.50 -4.29
C GLN A 89 -3.07 3.47 -3.24
N VAL A 90 -4.06 3.05 -2.46
CA VAL A 90 -4.57 3.78 -1.30
C VAL A 90 -4.35 2.91 -0.07
N LEU A 91 -3.59 3.44 0.90
CA LEU A 91 -3.46 2.89 2.24
C LEU A 91 -4.29 3.76 3.18
N ALA A 92 -5.29 3.14 3.79
CA ALA A 92 -6.24 3.77 4.71
C ALA A 92 -6.41 3.01 6.02
N GLY A 93 -5.50 2.09 6.31
CA GLY A 93 -5.41 1.37 7.57
C GLY A 93 -4.21 1.83 8.40
N ASN A 94 -4.27 1.60 9.71
CA ASN A 94 -3.21 1.94 10.64
C ASN A 94 -2.02 0.98 10.48
N ASN A 95 -0.91 1.48 9.97
CA ASN A 95 0.26 0.71 9.63
C ASN A 95 1.36 0.83 10.69
N SER A 96 2.08 -0.26 10.92
CA SER A 96 3.13 -0.36 11.94
C SER A 96 4.34 -1.19 11.50
N TYR A 97 4.51 -1.38 10.19
CA TYR A 97 5.70 -2.02 9.65
C TYR A 97 6.95 -1.17 9.88
N GLN A 98 8.11 -1.81 10.04
CA GLN A 98 9.36 -1.13 10.39
C GLN A 98 10.24 -0.84 9.18
N GLY A 99 9.98 -1.47 8.03
CA GLY A 99 10.73 -1.26 6.81
C GLY A 99 10.41 0.06 6.10
N ALA A 100 11.19 0.34 5.05
CA ALA A 100 11.04 1.54 4.26
C ALA A 100 9.76 1.51 3.40
N THR A 101 9.26 2.71 3.08
CA THR A 101 8.20 2.90 2.09
C THR A 101 8.82 3.45 0.81
N GLN A 102 8.78 2.68 -0.27
CA GLN A 102 9.36 3.09 -1.55
C GLN A 102 8.27 3.28 -2.59
N ILE A 103 8.18 4.46 -3.15
CA ILE A 103 7.22 4.81 -4.21
C ILE A 103 8.02 4.97 -5.50
N LEU A 104 8.08 3.89 -6.27
CA LEU A 104 8.87 3.78 -7.49
C LEU A 104 8.11 4.22 -8.74
N GLY A 105 6.77 4.19 -8.70
CA GLY A 105 5.91 4.61 -9.80
C GLY A 105 4.45 4.81 -9.41
N GLY A 106 3.74 5.59 -10.22
CA GLY A 106 2.33 5.91 -10.00
C GLY A 106 2.11 6.78 -8.76
N THR A 107 0.99 6.57 -8.06
CA THR A 107 0.65 7.32 -6.86
C THR A 107 0.39 6.39 -5.68
N LEU A 108 1.02 6.68 -4.54
CA LEU A 108 0.61 6.17 -3.24
C LEU A 108 -0.20 7.25 -2.54
N TYR A 109 -1.44 6.93 -2.18
CA TYR A 109 -2.28 7.73 -1.31
C TYR A 109 -2.13 7.21 0.12
N ALA A 110 -1.61 8.04 1.01
CA ALA A 110 -1.55 7.80 2.44
C ALA A 110 -2.65 8.65 3.08
N VAL A 111 -3.78 8.02 3.40
CA VAL A 111 -5.02 8.71 3.76
C VAL A 111 -5.87 7.86 4.70
N GLY A 112 -6.17 8.35 5.90
CA GLY A 112 -7.12 7.71 6.80
C GLY A 112 -7.24 8.48 8.10
N SER A 113 -8.32 8.22 8.84
CA SER A 113 -8.68 9.11 9.95
C SER A 113 -8.06 8.74 11.28
N GLY A 114 -7.21 9.61 11.82
CA GLY A 114 -6.58 9.39 13.13
C GLY A 114 -5.72 8.12 13.20
N ILE A 115 -5.06 7.80 12.09
CA ILE A 115 -4.21 6.61 11.93
C ILE A 115 -2.92 6.98 11.20
N ASP A 116 -1.91 6.12 11.32
CA ASP A 116 -0.65 6.24 10.60
C ASP A 116 -0.76 5.44 9.29
N SER A 117 -1.09 6.10 8.18
CA SER A 117 -1.20 5.41 6.89
C SER A 117 0.18 5.03 6.34
N ILE A 118 1.22 5.73 6.74
CA ILE A 118 2.61 5.30 6.66
C ILE A 118 3.18 5.40 8.09
N PRO A 119 3.88 4.38 8.61
CA PRO A 119 4.48 4.47 9.94
C PRO A 119 5.43 5.68 10.03
N ASP A 120 5.33 6.48 11.08
CA ASP A 120 6.17 7.68 11.29
C ASP A 120 7.68 7.39 11.20
N ALA A 121 8.09 6.20 11.63
CA ALA A 121 9.48 5.76 11.61
C ALA A 121 9.94 5.24 10.23
N SER A 122 9.02 5.03 9.29
CA SER A 122 9.34 4.54 7.94
C SER A 122 10.09 5.60 7.15
N ALA A 123 11.24 5.23 6.58
CA ALA A 123 11.91 6.07 5.61
C ALA A 123 11.12 6.06 4.29
N VAL A 124 10.60 7.22 3.88
CA VAL A 124 9.82 7.35 2.65
C VAL A 124 10.72 7.86 1.51
N THR A 125 10.72 7.12 0.40
CA THR A 125 11.42 7.53 -0.83
C THR A 125 10.45 7.64 -2.00
N VAL A 126 10.44 8.79 -2.68
CA VAL A 126 9.61 9.02 -3.87
C VAL A 126 10.51 9.15 -5.10
N ALA A 127 10.48 8.16 -5.98
CA ALA A 127 11.27 8.16 -7.20
C ALA A 127 10.78 9.24 -8.19
N ALA A 128 11.65 9.63 -9.13
CA ALA A 128 11.28 10.55 -10.20
C ALA A 128 10.08 10.01 -10.99
N GLY A 129 9.06 10.85 -11.20
CA GLY A 129 7.82 10.46 -11.86
C GLY A 129 6.79 9.74 -10.98
N ALA A 130 7.12 9.42 -9.73
CA ALA A 130 6.18 8.91 -8.75
C ALA A 130 5.59 10.04 -7.88
N THR A 131 4.48 9.75 -7.19
CA THR A 131 3.81 10.72 -6.30
C THR A 131 3.42 10.07 -4.97
N LEU A 132 3.79 10.72 -3.87
CA LEU A 132 3.13 10.55 -2.58
C LEU A 132 1.99 11.58 -2.50
N SER A 133 0.77 11.14 -2.21
CA SER A 133 -0.38 12.03 -2.02
C SER A 133 -0.97 11.79 -0.64
N LEU A 134 -1.09 12.84 0.17
CA LEU A 134 -1.90 12.79 1.40
C LEU A 134 -3.20 13.61 1.21
N ALA A 135 -3.61 13.76 -0.04
CA ALA A 135 -4.92 14.28 -0.42
C ALA A 135 -5.87 13.12 -0.71
N ARG A 136 -7.14 13.27 -0.35
CA ARG A 136 -8.16 12.27 -0.66
C ARG A 136 -8.22 11.97 -2.16
N PRO A 137 -8.11 10.70 -2.58
CA PRO A 137 -8.18 10.33 -4.00
C PRO A 137 -9.58 10.60 -4.57
N SER A 138 -9.66 10.89 -5.87
CA SER A 138 -10.94 10.94 -6.58
C SER A 138 -11.48 9.52 -6.80
N ILE A 139 -12.38 9.11 -5.90
CA ILE A 139 -13.09 7.82 -5.89
C ILE A 139 -14.59 8.04 -5.63
N SER A 140 -15.39 6.98 -5.79
CA SER A 140 -16.85 7.04 -5.58
C SER A 140 -17.20 7.58 -4.19
N SER A 141 -18.15 8.54 -4.12
CA SER A 141 -18.59 9.19 -2.88
C SER A 141 -19.18 8.25 -1.82
N GLY A 142 -19.50 7.00 -2.18
CA GLY A 142 -19.96 5.98 -1.22
C GLY A 142 -18.85 5.37 -0.36
N ILE A 143 -17.57 5.68 -0.65
CA ILE A 143 -16.42 5.19 0.10
C ILE A 143 -16.16 6.13 1.29
N THR A 144 -16.20 5.58 2.51
CA THR A 144 -16.03 6.30 3.79
C THR A 144 -14.69 5.95 4.44
N GLY A 145 -14.34 6.63 5.54
CA GLY A 145 -13.10 6.37 6.29
C GLY A 145 -11.81 6.78 5.57
N ILE A 146 -11.93 7.48 4.44
CA ILE A 146 -10.82 8.04 3.68
C ILE A 146 -10.99 9.55 3.68
N ASN A 147 -10.14 10.22 4.41
CA ASN A 147 -10.06 11.67 4.54
C ASN A 147 -8.60 12.12 4.42
N SER A 148 -8.43 13.38 4.07
CA SER A 148 -7.13 14.05 4.12
C SER A 148 -6.88 14.47 5.57
N ASP A 149 -6.58 13.51 6.43
CA ASP A 149 -6.22 13.80 7.82
C ASP A 149 -4.71 14.07 7.94
N ASP A 150 -4.29 14.47 9.13
CA ASP A 150 -2.88 14.70 9.42
C ASP A 150 -2.13 13.37 9.33
N GLU A 151 -1.11 13.34 8.47
CA GLU A 151 -0.21 12.21 8.27
C GLU A 151 1.20 12.72 8.55
N THR A 152 1.95 12.04 9.42
CA THR A 152 3.32 12.43 9.77
C THR A 152 4.30 11.61 8.95
N ILE A 153 5.08 12.28 8.11
CA ILE A 153 6.17 11.65 7.36
C ILE A 153 7.49 11.98 8.06
N GLY A 154 8.01 11.05 8.86
CA GLY A 154 9.22 11.31 9.67
C GLY A 154 10.48 11.54 8.84
N SER A 155 10.65 10.80 7.74
CA SER A 155 11.76 10.98 6.80
C SER A 155 11.25 10.87 5.37
N LEU A 156 11.61 11.85 4.53
CA LEU A 156 11.22 11.91 3.14
C LEU A 156 12.41 12.26 2.26
N SER A 157 12.62 11.47 1.20
CA SER A 157 13.65 11.71 0.19
C SER A 157 13.18 11.37 -1.22
N GLY A 158 13.99 11.74 -2.21
CA GLY A 158 13.77 11.41 -3.63
C GLY A 158 13.44 12.63 -4.49
N ALA A 159 13.26 12.36 -5.79
CA ALA A 159 13.05 13.38 -6.83
C ALA A 159 11.60 13.42 -7.35
N GLY A 160 10.70 12.65 -6.72
CA GLY A 160 9.29 12.60 -7.06
C GLY A 160 8.47 13.75 -6.45
N ASN A 161 7.16 13.66 -6.60
CA ASN A 161 6.23 14.70 -6.17
C ASN A 161 5.56 14.35 -4.83
N VAL A 162 5.23 15.39 -4.06
CA VAL A 162 4.35 15.29 -2.89
C VAL A 162 3.12 16.15 -3.13
N ALA A 163 1.94 15.52 -3.14
CA ALA A 163 0.68 16.22 -3.20
C ALA A 163 0.12 16.41 -1.77
N LEU A 164 0.05 17.67 -1.34
CA LEU A 164 -0.44 18.05 -0.02
C LEU A 164 -1.97 18.18 0.06
N GLY A 165 -2.66 18.21 -1.08
CA GLY A 165 -4.09 18.55 -1.09
C GLY A 165 -4.31 19.94 -0.51
N ASP A 166 -5.24 20.06 0.43
CA ASP A 166 -5.56 21.33 1.09
C ASP A 166 -4.60 21.67 2.26
N ARG A 167 -3.63 20.80 2.57
CA ARG A 167 -2.68 20.99 3.67
C ARG A 167 -1.57 21.96 3.27
N LYS A 168 -1.12 22.77 4.24
CA LYS A 168 0.00 23.72 4.10
C LYS A 168 1.22 23.17 4.85
N LEU A 169 2.42 23.49 4.35
CA LEU A 169 3.70 23.21 5.00
C LEU A 169 3.90 24.09 6.24
#